data_AF-A0A1Q2L690-F1
#
_entry.id   AF-A0A1Q2L690-F1
#
_cell.length_a   1.000
_cell.length_b   1.000
_cell.length_c   1.000
_cell.angle_alpha   90.00
_cell.angle_beta   90.00
_cell.angle_gamma   90.00
#
_symmetry.space_group_name_H-M   'P 1'
#
loop_
_entity.id
_entity.type
_entity.pdbx_description
1 polymer ?
#
loop_
_entity_poly.entity_id
_entity_poly.type
_entity_poly.pdbx_seq_one_letter_code
_entity_poly.pdbx_strand_id
1 'polypeptide(L)'
;MTERKSFPVRIFFDESGKHSEKIHLMGAILIPSTLYELPELQELNEIVRQSDIHWATFRGHGSTRKKIEKIILTAMNHQRLMKMNVISYNQNKIQQDSQEIKEKFADVVDHTIYTKFPERVVYGLIRKYGSHSFVDAQVAIEHDNTYEAKNYDLRRQMFEQLNIQSIYRGENFKLSDVQYMAKQEEYGIELTDLLLGIVRTIIENPNDSTSGKRVKNKLILDLITESDSFYSFLNRVKLYEWGKSNDLIDAPFKNYLDIFLSDHL
;
A
#
# COMPACT_ATOMS: atom_id res chain seq x y z
N MET A 1 -1.40 -2.08 36.92
CA MET A 1 -0.91 -1.75 35.57
C MET A 1 -0.71 -3.07 34.85
N THR A 2 -1.57 -3.44 33.92
CA THR A 2 -1.44 -4.68 33.14
C THR A 2 -0.28 -4.50 32.17
N GLU A 3 0.72 -5.38 32.22
CA GLU A 3 1.88 -5.35 31.33
C GLU A 3 1.39 -5.57 29.88
N ARG A 4 1.43 -4.53 29.05
CA ARG A 4 0.99 -4.61 27.65
C ARG A 4 2.12 -5.20 26.83
N LYS A 5 1.85 -6.27 26.08
CA LYS A 5 2.85 -6.83 25.17
C LYS A 5 3.02 -5.89 23.98
N SER A 6 4.23 -5.35 23.81
CA SER A 6 4.58 -4.57 22.63
C SER A 6 4.71 -5.49 21.42
N PHE A 7 4.13 -5.07 20.30
CA PHE A 7 4.15 -5.77 19.03
C PHE A 7 4.78 -4.85 17.97
N PRO A 8 6.10 -4.99 17.73
CA PRO A 8 6.80 -4.17 16.76
C PRO A 8 6.41 -4.58 15.33
N VAL A 9 6.12 -3.58 14.50
CA VAL A 9 5.77 -3.76 13.09
C VAL A 9 6.50 -2.76 12.20
N ARG A 10 6.82 -3.19 10.98
CA ARG A 10 7.24 -2.31 9.90
C ARG A 10 6.08 -2.11 8.92
N ILE A 11 5.87 -0.88 8.49
CA ILE A 11 4.84 -0.51 7.52
C ILE A 11 5.52 0.16 6.34
N PHE A 12 5.20 -0.30 5.13
CA PHE A 12 5.72 0.28 3.89
C PHE A 12 4.56 0.87 3.11
N PHE A 13 4.72 2.10 2.64
CA PHE A 13 3.69 2.88 1.96
C PHE A 13 4.16 3.32 0.58
N ASP A 14 3.25 3.23 -0.41
CA ASP A 14 3.47 3.70 -1.79
C ASP A 14 2.14 4.14 -2.46
N GLU A 15 2.26 4.84 -3.61
CA GLU A 15 1.17 5.33 -4.44
C GLU A 15 1.32 4.86 -5.90
N SER A 16 0.21 4.40 -6.49
CA SER A 16 0.13 4.02 -7.90
C SER A 16 -0.87 4.88 -8.65
N GLY A 17 -0.48 5.35 -9.85
CA GLY A 17 -1.40 6.03 -10.78
C GLY A 17 -1.29 7.54 -10.85
N LYS A 18 -0.22 8.16 -10.31
CA LYS A 18 0.06 9.61 -10.38
C LYS A 18 -0.15 10.25 -11.76
N HIS A 19 0.09 9.52 -12.85
CA HIS A 19 -0.05 10.02 -14.23
C HIS A 19 -1.23 9.41 -15.02
N SER A 20 -2.20 8.77 -14.34
CA SER A 20 -3.37 8.18 -14.98
C SER A 20 -4.62 9.02 -14.76
N GLU A 21 -5.45 9.19 -15.79
CA GLU A 21 -6.73 9.90 -15.66
C GLU A 21 -7.85 9.07 -15.00
N LYS A 22 -7.62 7.78 -14.69
CA LYS A 22 -8.70 6.86 -14.32
C LYS A 22 -8.80 6.57 -12.83
N ILE A 23 -7.74 6.01 -12.23
CA ILE A 23 -7.76 5.51 -10.85
C ILE A 23 -6.40 5.80 -10.20
N HIS A 24 -6.45 6.48 -9.06
CA HIS A 24 -5.30 6.67 -8.19
C HIS A 24 -5.46 5.77 -6.97
N LEU A 25 -4.40 5.04 -6.64
CA LEU A 25 -4.35 4.18 -5.46
C LEU A 25 -3.21 4.60 -4.55
N MET A 26 -3.46 4.56 -3.24
CA MET A 26 -2.43 4.57 -2.22
C MET A 26 -2.54 3.29 -1.40
N GLY A 27 -1.42 2.67 -1.09
CA GLY A 27 -1.40 1.40 -0.37
C GLY A 27 -0.32 1.35 0.69
N ALA A 28 -0.57 0.58 1.73
CA ALA A 28 0.49 0.18 2.66
C ALA A 28 0.35 -1.27 3.07
N ILE A 29 1.49 -1.91 3.30
CA ILE A 29 1.59 -3.24 3.89
C ILE A 29 2.18 -3.15 5.30
N LEU A 30 1.55 -3.84 6.25
CA LEU A 30 2.08 -4.07 7.59
C LEU A 30 2.71 -5.46 7.64
N ILE A 31 3.96 -5.50 8.10
CA ILE A 31 4.76 -6.71 8.31
C ILE A 31 5.26 -6.71 9.76
N PRO A 32 5.01 -7.76 10.57
CA PRO A 32 5.59 -7.85 11.91
C PRO A 32 7.12 -7.80 11.84
N SER A 33 7.79 -7.07 12.74
CA SER A 33 9.25 -6.90 12.63
C SER A 33 9.98 -8.24 12.73
N THR A 34 9.52 -9.16 13.57
CA THR A 34 10.11 -10.52 13.65
C THR A 34 10.00 -11.31 12.35
N LEU A 35 8.95 -11.05 11.56
CA LEU A 35 8.81 -11.64 10.23
C LEU A 35 9.75 -10.93 9.24
N TYR A 36 9.76 -9.60 9.26
CA TYR A 36 10.59 -8.79 8.37
C TYR A 36 12.07 -9.17 8.44
N GLU A 37 12.59 -9.46 9.64
CA GLU A 37 14.00 -9.84 9.86
C GLU A 37 14.31 -11.32 9.54
N LEU A 38 13.37 -12.12 9.03
CA LEU A 38 13.68 -13.50 8.66
C LEU A 38 14.76 -13.52 7.55
N PRO A 39 15.79 -14.39 7.66
CA PRO A 39 16.88 -14.44 6.68
C PRO A 39 16.39 -14.57 5.22
N GLU A 40 15.43 -15.44 4.97
CA GLU A 40 14.85 -15.67 3.63
C GLU A 40 14.13 -14.45 3.05
N LEU A 41 13.60 -13.55 3.89
CA LEU A 41 13.01 -12.28 3.45
C LEU A 41 14.07 -11.19 3.31
N GLN A 42 15.07 -11.18 4.20
CA GLN A 42 16.21 -10.28 4.08
C GLN A 42 17.05 -10.55 2.82
N GLU A 43 17.08 -11.78 2.31
CA GLU A 43 17.67 -12.10 1.00
C GLU A 43 17.01 -11.35 -0.17
N LEU A 44 15.75 -10.91 -0.03
CA LEU A 44 15.08 -10.10 -1.05
C LEU A 44 15.71 -8.71 -1.22
N ASN A 45 16.36 -8.18 -0.18
CA ASN A 45 17.09 -6.92 -0.26
C ASN A 45 18.21 -6.99 -1.31
N GLU A 46 18.88 -8.13 -1.45
CA GLU A 46 19.93 -8.30 -2.47
C GLU A 46 19.36 -8.29 -3.89
N ILE A 47 18.18 -8.88 -4.09
CA ILE A 47 17.49 -8.86 -5.40
C ILE A 47 17.11 -7.43 -5.75
N VAL A 48 16.55 -6.71 -4.79
CA VAL A 48 16.02 -5.35 -4.95
C VAL A 48 17.13 -4.33 -5.19
N ARG A 49 18.21 -4.35 -4.39
CA ARG A 49 19.37 -3.45 -4.55
C ARG A 49 20.04 -3.56 -5.92
N GLN A 50 19.98 -4.74 -6.54
CA GLN A 50 20.62 -5.02 -7.82
C GLN A 50 19.67 -4.87 -9.02
N SER A 51 18.44 -4.43 -8.80
CA SER A 51 17.40 -4.47 -9.83
C SER A 51 16.52 -3.24 -9.82
N ASP A 52 16.32 -2.63 -10.98
CA ASP A 52 15.26 -1.66 -11.17
C ASP A 52 13.95 -2.41 -11.52
N ILE A 53 13.12 -2.64 -10.50
CA ILE A 53 11.85 -3.36 -10.63
C ILE A 53 10.72 -2.39 -10.33
N HIS A 54 9.93 -2.06 -11.35
CA HIS A 54 8.69 -1.30 -11.18
C HIS A 54 7.54 -1.99 -11.90
N TRP A 55 6.41 -2.12 -11.21
CA TRP A 55 5.23 -2.71 -11.84
C TRP A 55 4.77 -1.90 -13.06
N ALA A 56 4.78 -0.56 -12.97
CA ALA A 56 4.31 0.33 -14.03
C ALA A 56 5.04 0.11 -15.37
N THR A 57 6.36 -0.09 -15.32
CA THR A 57 7.23 -0.23 -16.50
C THR A 57 7.40 -1.67 -16.97
N PHE A 58 6.95 -2.67 -16.20
CA PHE A 58 7.05 -4.07 -16.60
C PHE A 58 6.39 -4.34 -17.96
N ARG A 59 7.14 -5.01 -18.86
CA ARG A 59 6.74 -5.39 -20.23
C ARG A 59 6.96 -6.88 -20.55
N GLY A 60 7.31 -7.71 -19.57
CA GLY A 60 7.44 -9.17 -19.78
C GLY A 60 8.84 -9.69 -19.99
N HIS A 61 9.88 -8.88 -19.77
CA HIS A 61 11.26 -9.37 -19.78
C HIS A 61 11.42 -10.50 -18.76
N GLY A 62 11.92 -11.65 -19.22
CA GLY A 62 11.95 -12.89 -18.42
C GLY A 62 12.77 -12.78 -17.13
N SER A 63 13.85 -12.00 -17.13
CA SER A 63 14.65 -11.75 -15.92
C SER A 63 13.87 -10.94 -14.88
N THR A 64 13.21 -9.85 -15.28
CA THR A 64 12.37 -9.04 -14.40
C THR A 64 11.19 -9.86 -13.87
N ARG A 65 10.55 -10.65 -14.73
CA ARG A 65 9.44 -11.53 -14.33
C ARG A 65 9.85 -12.49 -13.22
N LYS A 66 10.97 -13.20 -13.38
CA LYS A 66 11.48 -14.13 -12.35
C LYS A 66 11.79 -13.44 -11.02
N LYS A 67 12.28 -12.20 -11.06
CA LYS A 67 12.53 -11.42 -9.85
C LYS A 67 11.22 -11.04 -9.14
N ILE A 68 10.21 -10.58 -9.90
CA ILE A 68 8.86 -10.30 -9.36
C ILE A 68 8.27 -11.56 -8.73
N GLU A 69 8.31 -12.70 -9.44
CA GLU A 69 7.85 -13.99 -8.93
C GLU A 69 8.58 -14.36 -7.63
N LYS A 70 9.91 -14.25 -7.60
CA LYS A 70 10.70 -14.55 -6.41
C LYS A 70 10.33 -13.66 -5.22
N ILE A 71 10.18 -12.35 -5.41
CA ILE A 71 9.81 -11.41 -4.34
C ILE A 71 8.40 -11.73 -3.81
N ILE A 72 7.41 -11.82 -4.70
CA ILE A 72 6.02 -12.07 -4.32
C ILE A 72 5.89 -13.44 -3.65
N LEU A 73 6.35 -14.52 -4.29
CA LEU A 73 6.15 -15.87 -3.76
C LEU A 73 6.88 -16.09 -2.43
N THR A 74 8.09 -15.55 -2.26
CA THR A 74 8.83 -15.66 -0.99
C THR A 74 8.10 -14.91 0.13
N ALA A 75 7.64 -13.68 -0.12
CA ALA A 75 6.85 -12.93 0.87
C ALA A 75 5.54 -13.64 1.20
N MET A 76 4.81 -14.11 0.18
CA MET A 76 3.47 -14.69 0.36
C MET A 76 3.44 -15.97 1.18
N ASN A 77 4.56 -16.68 1.35
CA ASN A 77 4.66 -17.78 2.31
C ASN A 77 4.22 -17.40 3.73
N HIS A 78 4.33 -16.12 4.09
CA HIS A 78 3.96 -15.57 5.40
C HIS A 78 2.73 -14.67 5.37
N GLN A 79 1.94 -14.74 4.30
CA GLN A 79 0.78 -13.86 4.04
C GLN A 79 -0.20 -13.73 5.21
N ARG A 80 -0.34 -14.74 6.08
CA ARG A 80 -1.28 -14.73 7.21
C ARG A 80 -0.94 -13.68 8.25
N LEU A 81 0.34 -13.28 8.31
CA LEU A 81 0.85 -12.31 9.27
C LEU A 81 0.91 -10.89 8.69
N MET A 82 0.70 -10.74 7.38
CA MET A 82 0.72 -9.46 6.68
C MET A 82 -0.68 -8.91 6.47
N LYS A 83 -0.79 -7.59 6.46
CA LYS A 83 -2.04 -6.87 6.18
C LYS A 83 -1.78 -5.80 5.15
N MET A 84 -2.68 -5.62 4.20
CA MET A 84 -2.59 -4.55 3.22
C MET A 84 -3.90 -3.75 3.21
N ASN A 85 -3.76 -2.44 3.29
CA ASN A 85 -4.84 -1.49 3.09
C ASN A 85 -4.56 -0.69 1.83
N VAL A 86 -5.60 -0.41 1.06
CA VAL A 86 -5.55 0.38 -0.17
C VAL A 86 -6.69 1.40 -0.15
N ILE A 87 -6.41 2.64 -0.52
CA ILE A 87 -7.43 3.64 -0.82
C ILE A 87 -7.39 3.91 -2.32
N SER A 88 -8.55 3.78 -2.97
CA SER A 88 -8.83 4.29 -4.30
C SER A 88 -9.52 5.65 -4.20
N TYR A 89 -9.04 6.63 -4.93
CA TYR A 89 -9.62 7.98 -4.93
C TYR A 89 -9.65 8.62 -6.31
N ASN A 90 -10.54 9.60 -6.45
CA ASN A 90 -10.69 10.41 -7.65
C ASN A 90 -10.22 11.85 -7.38
N GLN A 91 -9.07 12.22 -7.94
CA GLN A 91 -8.48 13.56 -7.76
C GLN A 91 -9.38 14.68 -8.29
N ASN A 92 -10.06 14.48 -9.41
CA ASN A 92 -10.99 15.49 -9.97
C ASN A 92 -12.13 15.79 -9.01
N LYS A 93 -12.64 14.76 -8.31
CA LYS A 93 -13.68 14.97 -7.30
C LYS A 93 -13.14 15.74 -6.08
N ILE A 94 -11.93 15.45 -5.60
CA ILE A 94 -11.29 16.24 -4.51
C ILE A 94 -11.12 17.69 -4.95
N GLN A 95 -10.71 17.91 -6.20
CA GLN A 95 -10.55 19.24 -6.78
C GLN A 95 -11.87 20.01 -6.85
N GLN A 96 -12.97 19.33 -7.15
CA GLN A 96 -14.33 19.90 -7.18
C GLN A 96 -14.85 20.19 -5.77
N ASP A 97 -14.74 19.24 -4.85
CA ASP A 97 -15.26 19.37 -3.48
C ASP A 97 -14.48 20.40 -2.63
N SER A 98 -13.26 20.77 -3.06
CA SER A 98 -12.39 21.74 -2.35
C SER A 98 -12.59 23.20 -2.73
N GLN A 99 -13.42 23.53 -3.73
CA GLN A 99 -13.52 24.89 -4.29
C GLN A 99 -13.83 25.95 -3.24
N GLU A 100 -14.77 25.68 -2.33
CA GLU A 100 -15.15 26.63 -1.27
C GLU A 100 -14.10 26.79 -0.16
N ILE A 101 -13.18 25.83 -0.02
CA ILE A 101 -12.15 25.82 1.04
C ILE A 101 -10.86 26.49 0.55
N LYS A 102 -10.58 26.40 -0.75
CA LYS A 102 -9.32 26.88 -1.38
C LYS A 102 -9.02 28.34 -1.14
N GLU A 103 -10.04 29.20 -1.05
CA GLU A 103 -9.85 30.63 -0.77
C GLU A 103 -9.16 30.87 0.58
N LYS A 104 -9.38 29.98 1.56
CA LYS A 104 -8.81 30.08 2.91
C LYS A 104 -7.63 29.13 3.13
N PHE A 105 -7.57 28.05 2.35
CA PHE A 105 -6.55 27.02 2.46
C PHE A 105 -6.20 26.51 1.06
N ALA A 106 -5.28 27.21 0.40
CA ALA A 106 -4.93 26.97 -1.00
C ALA A 106 -4.51 25.51 -1.28
N ASP A 107 -3.72 24.92 -0.38
CA ASP A 107 -3.14 23.58 -0.56
C ASP A 107 -4.03 22.46 0.00
N VAL A 108 -5.32 22.72 0.28
CA VAL A 108 -6.23 21.73 0.91
C VAL A 108 -6.32 20.41 0.14
N VAL A 109 -6.22 20.46 -1.19
CA VAL A 109 -6.25 19.26 -2.05
C VAL A 109 -5.00 18.41 -1.81
N ASP A 110 -3.83 19.05 -1.84
CA ASP A 110 -2.55 18.39 -1.61
C ASP A 110 -2.47 17.84 -0.19
N HIS A 111 -2.92 18.59 0.81
CA HIS A 111 -3.03 18.07 2.18
C HIS A 111 -3.99 16.88 2.28
N THR A 112 -5.06 16.86 1.49
CA THR A 112 -5.99 15.73 1.49
C THR A 112 -5.33 14.49 0.88
N ILE A 113 -4.70 14.64 -0.28
CA ILE A 113 -4.11 13.55 -1.05
C ILE A 113 -2.80 13.09 -0.42
N TYR A 114 -1.84 14.00 -0.22
CA TYR A 114 -0.47 13.68 0.15
C TYR A 114 -0.22 13.65 1.64
N THR A 115 -1.19 14.01 2.49
CA THR A 115 -1.05 13.87 3.95
C THR A 115 -2.18 13.07 4.60
N LYS A 116 -3.44 13.44 4.33
CA LYS A 116 -4.57 12.82 5.00
C LYS A 116 -4.82 11.38 4.55
N PHE A 117 -4.83 11.08 3.26
CA PHE A 117 -5.04 9.72 2.77
C PHE A 117 -3.94 8.74 3.21
N PRO A 118 -2.63 9.05 3.07
CA PRO A 118 -1.56 8.19 3.58
C PRO A 118 -1.70 7.90 5.08
N GLU A 119 -2.01 8.93 5.88
CA GLU A 119 -2.30 8.78 7.31
C GLU A 119 -3.45 7.79 7.54
N ARG A 120 -4.55 7.89 6.78
CA ARG A 120 -5.69 6.98 6.89
C ARG A 120 -5.36 5.54 6.51
N VAL A 121 -4.56 5.33 5.46
CA VAL A 121 -4.11 3.99 5.05
C VAL A 121 -3.37 3.32 6.21
N VAL A 122 -2.37 4.00 6.77
CA VAL A 122 -1.55 3.51 7.87
C VAL A 122 -2.35 3.34 9.15
N TYR A 123 -3.19 4.32 9.52
CA TYR A 123 -4.09 4.24 10.67
C TYR A 123 -4.94 2.97 10.65
N GLY A 124 -5.47 2.62 9.46
CA GLY A 124 -6.30 1.43 9.28
C GLY A 124 -5.57 0.11 9.57
N LEU A 125 -4.24 0.07 9.51
CA LEU A 125 -3.41 -1.12 9.77
C LEU A 125 -3.10 -1.31 11.26
N ILE A 126 -3.00 -0.20 12.01
CA ILE A 126 -2.49 -0.16 13.39
C ILE A 126 -3.57 0.05 14.47
N ARG A 127 -4.80 0.41 14.09
CA ARG A 127 -5.92 0.58 15.03
C ARG A 127 -6.62 -0.73 15.38
N LYS A 128 -7.49 -0.68 16.40
CA LYS A 128 -8.36 -1.78 16.85
C LYS A 128 -7.60 -3.00 17.37
N TYR A 129 -6.43 -2.80 17.96
CA TYR A 129 -5.76 -3.83 18.76
C TYR A 129 -6.34 -3.82 20.18
N GLY A 130 -6.69 -5.00 20.68
CA GLY A 130 -7.31 -5.15 22.01
C GLY A 130 -6.39 -4.64 23.13
N SER A 131 -6.96 -4.42 24.31
CA SER A 131 -6.29 -3.83 25.48
C SER A 131 -5.00 -4.53 25.94
N HIS A 132 -4.78 -5.77 25.52
CA HIS A 132 -3.62 -6.59 25.87
C HIS A 132 -2.47 -6.52 24.86
N SER A 133 -2.69 -5.87 23.71
CA SER A 133 -1.72 -5.75 22.62
C SER A 133 -1.43 -4.28 22.35
N PHE A 134 -0.16 -3.91 22.26
CA PHE A 134 0.25 -2.56 21.95
C PHE A 134 1.13 -2.56 20.69
N VAL A 135 0.70 -1.89 19.63
CA VAL A 135 1.45 -1.86 18.36
C VAL A 135 2.50 -0.76 18.41
N ASP A 136 3.74 -1.13 18.09
CA ASP A 136 4.86 -0.21 17.96
C ASP A 136 5.27 -0.16 16.48
N ALA A 137 4.86 0.90 15.77
CA ALA A 137 5.00 0.98 14.31
C ALA A 137 6.18 1.85 13.89
N GLN A 138 6.96 1.34 12.94
CA GLN A 138 7.89 2.11 12.11
C GLN A 138 7.33 2.18 10.70
N VAL A 139 7.29 3.38 10.11
CA VAL A 139 6.70 3.59 8.78
C VAL A 139 7.77 4.07 7.81
N ALA A 140 7.93 3.35 6.70
CA ALA A 140 8.74 3.73 5.57
C ALA A 140 7.83 4.15 4.40
N ILE A 141 8.07 5.35 3.89
CA ILE A 141 7.31 5.95 2.78
C ILE A 141 8.24 6.00 1.57
N GLU A 142 7.82 5.49 0.42
CA GLU A 142 8.58 5.70 -0.82
C GLU A 142 8.82 7.20 -1.03
N HIS A 143 10.08 7.60 -1.19
CA HIS A 143 10.45 8.99 -1.34
C HIS A 143 9.90 9.58 -2.65
N ASP A 144 9.03 10.58 -2.52
CA ASP A 144 8.53 11.39 -3.62
C ASP A 144 8.37 12.84 -3.16
N ASN A 145 8.78 13.78 -4.01
CA ASN A 145 8.72 15.21 -3.73
C ASN A 145 7.28 15.72 -3.49
N THR A 146 6.24 14.99 -3.91
CA THR A 146 4.85 15.33 -3.61
C THR A 146 4.50 15.18 -2.13
N TYR A 147 5.27 14.43 -1.34
CA TYR A 147 5.03 14.24 0.09
C TYR A 147 5.77 15.25 0.98
N GLU A 148 6.70 16.01 0.41
CA GLU A 148 7.48 17.04 1.08
C GLU A 148 7.38 18.35 0.29
N ALA A 149 6.49 19.22 0.74
CA ALA A 149 6.30 20.55 0.17
C ALA A 149 6.61 21.63 1.21
N LYS A 150 6.72 22.89 0.76
CA LYS A 150 7.00 24.03 1.64
C LYS A 150 6.04 24.12 2.84
N ASN A 151 4.78 23.75 2.65
CA ASN A 151 3.72 23.92 3.64
C ASN A 151 3.33 22.61 4.34
N TYR A 152 3.89 21.46 3.94
CA TYR A 152 3.59 20.17 4.55
C TYR A 152 4.71 19.14 4.38
N ASP A 153 4.81 18.27 5.38
CA ASP A 153 5.73 17.13 5.41
C ASP A 153 4.89 15.94 5.90
N LEU A 154 4.64 14.98 5.01
CA LEU A 154 3.85 13.79 5.32
C LEU A 154 4.46 13.01 6.49
N ARG A 155 5.79 12.84 6.52
CA ARG A 155 6.49 12.11 7.57
C ARG A 155 6.21 12.74 8.93
N ARG A 156 6.40 14.05 9.06
CA ARG A 156 6.15 14.78 10.32
C ARG A 156 4.68 14.73 10.69
N GLN A 157 3.79 15.04 9.75
CA GLN A 157 2.34 15.10 10.02
C GLN A 157 1.78 13.73 10.39
N MET A 158 2.19 12.65 9.71
CA MET A 158 1.76 11.29 10.04
C MET A 158 2.19 10.90 11.45
N PHE A 159 3.47 11.15 11.81
CA PHE A 159 4.01 10.85 13.13
C PHE A 159 3.21 11.56 14.24
N GLU A 160 2.99 12.87 14.10
CA GLU A 160 2.28 13.68 15.09
C GLU A 160 0.79 13.27 15.17
N GLN A 161 0.11 13.23 14.03
CA GLN A 161 -1.34 13.03 13.97
C GLN A 161 -1.74 11.63 14.45
N LEU A 162 -1.00 10.58 14.10
CA LEU A 162 -1.35 9.22 14.53
C LEU A 162 -1.08 9.00 16.02
N ASN A 163 0.00 9.56 16.57
CA ASN A 163 0.26 9.51 18.00
C ASN A 163 -0.77 10.34 18.80
N ILE A 164 -1.21 11.50 18.30
CA ILE A 164 -2.33 12.25 18.90
C ILE A 164 -3.62 11.43 18.84
N GLN A 165 -3.91 10.81 17.69
CA GLN A 165 -5.11 9.99 17.51
C GLN A 165 -5.13 8.76 18.42
N SER A 166 -3.98 8.14 18.70
CA SER A 166 -3.94 6.99 19.60
C SER A 166 -4.37 7.36 21.02
N ILE A 167 -3.93 8.51 21.52
CA ILE A 167 -4.34 9.04 22.82
C ILE A 167 -5.82 9.43 22.80
N TYR A 168 -6.22 10.26 21.82
CA TYR A 168 -7.58 10.79 21.73
C TYR A 168 -8.65 9.71 21.61
N ARG A 169 -8.34 8.60 20.93
CA ARG A 169 -9.27 7.49 20.69
C ARG A 169 -9.09 6.31 21.65
N GLY A 170 -8.11 6.37 22.55
CA GLY A 170 -7.78 5.26 23.45
C GLY A 170 -7.30 4.01 22.69
N GLU A 171 -6.67 4.18 21.54
CA GLU A 171 -6.14 3.08 20.73
C GLU A 171 -4.76 2.64 21.25
N ASN A 172 -4.47 1.34 21.14
CA ASN A 172 -3.24 0.76 21.70
C ASN A 172 -2.13 0.70 20.65
N PHE A 173 -1.69 1.86 20.16
CA PHE A 173 -0.52 1.93 19.28
C PHE A 173 0.30 3.21 19.49
N LYS A 174 1.54 3.19 19.00
CA LYS A 174 2.36 4.38 18.71
C LYS A 174 3.06 4.22 17.38
N LEU A 175 3.42 5.36 16.79
CA LEU A 175 4.46 5.44 15.78
C LEU A 175 5.76 5.81 16.49
N SER A 176 6.77 4.96 16.37
CA SER A 176 8.12 5.24 16.88
C SER A 176 9.00 5.93 15.86
N ASP A 177 8.73 5.71 14.57
CA ASP A 177 9.48 6.33 13.49
C ASP A 177 8.62 6.44 12.23
N VAL A 178 8.84 7.51 11.48
CA VAL A 178 8.36 7.67 10.10
C VAL A 178 9.52 8.23 9.31
N GLN A 179 9.81 7.65 8.16
CA GLN A 179 10.90 8.09 7.30
C GLN A 179 10.56 7.93 5.81
N TYR A 180 11.19 8.76 5.00
CA TYR A 180 11.25 8.54 3.55
C TYR A 180 12.38 7.57 3.24
N MET A 181 12.12 6.61 2.36
CA MET A 181 13.11 5.65 1.88
C MET A 181 13.19 5.71 0.36
N ALA A 182 14.40 5.63 -0.17
CA ALA A 182 14.58 5.55 -1.61
C ALA A 182 14.20 4.15 -2.11
N LYS A 183 13.88 4.06 -3.41
CA LYS A 183 13.81 2.76 -4.06
C LYS A 183 15.16 2.05 -3.96
N GLN A 184 15.09 0.73 -3.97
CA GLN A 184 16.19 -0.21 -3.92
C GLN A 184 16.89 -0.29 -2.55
N GLU A 185 16.39 0.38 -1.51
CA GLU A 185 16.98 0.33 -0.17
C GLU A 185 16.51 -0.90 0.63
N GLU A 186 15.20 -1.13 0.65
CA GLU A 186 14.51 -2.10 1.51
C GLU A 186 13.37 -2.77 0.75
N TYR A 187 13.35 -4.10 0.69
CA TYR A 187 12.43 -4.91 -0.11
C TYR A 187 10.95 -4.67 0.20
N GLY A 188 10.64 -4.11 1.36
CA GLY A 188 9.29 -3.75 1.77
C GLY A 188 8.70 -2.64 0.88
N ILE A 189 9.52 -1.70 0.39
CA ILE A 189 9.12 -0.65 -0.54
C ILE A 189 8.72 -1.29 -1.89
N GLU A 190 9.58 -2.12 -2.47
CA GLU A 190 9.33 -2.79 -3.74
C GLU A 190 8.19 -3.79 -3.67
N LEU A 191 8.07 -4.52 -2.57
CA LEU A 191 6.94 -5.40 -2.33
C LEU A 191 5.62 -4.61 -2.34
N THR A 192 5.62 -3.40 -1.77
CA THR A 192 4.45 -2.53 -1.75
C THR A 192 4.12 -2.01 -3.15
N ASP A 193 5.08 -1.51 -3.93
CA ASP A 193 4.88 -1.09 -5.34
C ASP A 193 4.30 -2.24 -6.19
N LEU A 194 4.90 -3.43 -6.08
CA LEU A 194 4.48 -4.61 -6.84
C LEU A 194 3.06 -5.03 -6.48
N LEU A 195 2.74 -5.16 -5.19
CA LEU A 195 1.40 -5.54 -4.74
C LEU A 195 0.36 -4.47 -5.10
N LEU A 196 0.68 -3.19 -4.92
CA LEU A 196 -0.22 -2.09 -5.24
C LEU A 196 -0.48 -2.02 -6.76
N GLY A 197 0.56 -2.25 -7.55
CA GLY A 197 0.46 -2.37 -9.00
C GLY A 197 -0.41 -3.54 -9.46
N ILE A 198 -0.29 -4.70 -8.80
CA ILE A 198 -1.15 -5.87 -9.06
C ILE A 198 -2.60 -5.56 -8.69
N VAL A 199 -2.85 -5.03 -7.48
CA VAL A 199 -4.19 -4.60 -7.04
C VAL A 199 -4.81 -3.64 -8.05
N ARG A 200 -4.04 -2.65 -8.51
CA ARG A 200 -4.50 -1.71 -9.54
C ARG A 200 -4.85 -2.39 -10.85
N THR A 201 -4.04 -3.34 -11.29
CA THR A 201 -4.27 -4.06 -12.56
C THR A 201 -5.56 -4.88 -12.47
N ILE A 202 -5.81 -5.53 -11.33
CA ILE A 202 -7.05 -6.27 -11.07
C ILE A 202 -8.27 -5.32 -11.09
N ILE A 203 -8.18 -4.15 -10.45
CA ILE A 203 -9.28 -3.16 -10.44
C ILE A 203 -9.55 -2.59 -11.85
N GLU A 204 -8.48 -2.24 -12.58
CA GLU A 204 -8.60 -1.70 -13.94
C GLU A 204 -9.10 -2.75 -14.94
N ASN A 205 -8.90 -4.03 -14.63
CA ASN A 205 -9.26 -5.19 -15.44
C ASN A 205 -9.02 -4.96 -16.95
N PRO A 206 -7.78 -4.65 -17.35
CA PRO A 206 -7.52 -4.18 -18.71
C PRO A 206 -7.61 -5.33 -19.70
N ASN A 207 -8.37 -5.15 -20.78
CA ASN A 207 -8.35 -6.07 -21.91
C ASN A 207 -6.92 -6.28 -22.47
N ASP A 208 -6.69 -7.43 -23.09
CA ASP A 208 -5.39 -7.86 -23.65
C ASP A 208 -4.98 -7.16 -24.96
N SER A 209 -5.45 -5.92 -25.14
CA SER A 209 -5.27 -5.11 -26.35
C SER A 209 -3.82 -4.68 -26.60
N THR A 210 -2.98 -4.66 -25.56
CA THR A 210 -1.54 -4.37 -25.68
C THR A 210 -0.72 -5.49 -25.05
N SER A 211 0.47 -5.73 -25.59
CA SER A 211 1.41 -6.74 -25.07
C SER A 211 1.72 -6.51 -23.59
N GLY A 212 1.93 -5.26 -23.17
CA GLY A 212 2.22 -4.91 -21.77
C GLY A 212 1.10 -5.29 -20.80
N LYS A 213 -0.16 -4.99 -21.15
CA LYS A 213 -1.34 -5.37 -20.34
C LYS A 213 -1.50 -6.89 -20.25
N ARG A 214 -1.44 -7.57 -21.39
CA ARG A 214 -1.55 -9.03 -21.48
C ARG A 214 -0.52 -9.75 -20.63
N VAL A 215 0.74 -9.30 -20.68
CA VAL A 215 1.82 -9.91 -19.87
C VAL A 215 1.57 -9.72 -18.39
N LYS A 216 1.08 -8.54 -17.96
CA LYS A 216 0.73 -8.29 -16.55
C LYS A 216 -0.41 -9.19 -16.09
N ASN A 217 -1.49 -9.26 -16.87
CA ASN A 217 -2.63 -10.12 -16.58
C ASN A 217 -2.18 -11.57 -16.45
N LYS A 218 -1.39 -12.05 -17.42
CA LYS A 218 -0.81 -13.40 -17.39
C LYS A 218 0.05 -13.64 -16.15
N LEU A 219 0.94 -12.72 -15.79
CA LEU A 219 1.77 -12.88 -14.58
C LEU A 219 0.91 -12.98 -13.31
N ILE A 220 -0.15 -12.19 -13.20
CA ILE A 220 -1.07 -12.27 -12.06
C ILE A 220 -1.74 -13.64 -12.00
N LEU A 221 -2.26 -14.14 -13.13
CA LEU A 221 -2.89 -15.46 -13.20
C LEU A 221 -1.92 -16.59 -12.88
N ASP A 222 -0.69 -16.51 -13.40
CA ASP A 222 0.38 -17.47 -13.13
C ASP A 222 0.68 -17.49 -11.61
N LEU A 223 0.86 -16.33 -10.98
CA LEU A 223 1.09 -16.24 -9.52
C LEU A 223 -0.08 -16.77 -8.67
N ILE A 224 -1.32 -16.52 -9.09
CA ILE A 224 -2.53 -17.04 -8.40
C ILE A 224 -2.59 -18.56 -8.52
N THR A 225 -2.29 -19.10 -9.70
CA THR A 225 -2.31 -20.54 -9.98
C THR A 225 -1.19 -21.27 -9.25
N GLU A 226 -0.01 -20.66 -9.16
CA GLU A 226 1.15 -21.24 -8.50
C GLU A 226 1.11 -21.15 -6.97
N SER A 227 0.32 -20.24 -6.39
CA SER A 227 0.34 -19.96 -4.95
C SER A 227 -1.04 -19.66 -4.35
N ASP A 228 -1.60 -20.66 -3.67
CA ASP A 228 -2.78 -20.50 -2.81
C ASP A 228 -2.58 -19.40 -1.75
N SER A 229 -1.35 -19.23 -1.28
CA SER A 229 -0.96 -18.20 -0.33
C SER A 229 -1.12 -16.80 -0.92
N PHE A 230 -0.70 -16.59 -2.16
CA PHE A 230 -0.90 -15.31 -2.84
C PHE A 230 -2.38 -15.03 -3.09
N TYR A 231 -3.14 -16.01 -3.59
CA TYR A 231 -4.59 -15.88 -3.76
C TYR A 231 -5.30 -15.57 -2.42
N SER A 232 -4.90 -16.24 -1.35
CA SER A 232 -5.40 -15.98 0.00
C SER A 232 -5.06 -14.59 0.51
N PHE A 233 -3.88 -14.06 0.15
CA PHE A 233 -3.48 -12.70 0.49
C PHE A 233 -4.37 -11.67 -0.21
N LEU A 234 -4.57 -11.82 -1.53
CA LEU A 234 -5.42 -10.93 -2.33
C LEU A 234 -6.83 -10.84 -1.73
N ASN A 235 -7.42 -11.97 -1.35
CA ASN A 235 -8.74 -12.01 -0.70
C ASN A 235 -8.85 -11.23 0.63
N ARG A 236 -7.72 -10.85 1.25
CA ARG A 236 -7.70 -10.08 2.50
C ARG A 236 -7.21 -8.65 2.34
N VAL A 237 -6.89 -8.22 1.12
CA VAL A 237 -6.61 -6.81 0.83
C VAL A 237 -7.87 -6.00 1.17
N LYS A 238 -7.72 -5.01 2.06
CA LYS A 238 -8.80 -4.08 2.39
C LYS A 238 -8.74 -2.90 1.45
N LEU A 239 -9.69 -2.82 0.54
CA LEU A 239 -9.84 -1.71 -0.38
C LEU A 239 -10.89 -0.74 0.17
N TYR A 240 -10.54 0.54 0.17
CA TYR A 240 -11.45 1.62 0.50
C TYR A 240 -11.62 2.52 -0.73
N GLU A 241 -12.85 2.92 -1.02
CA GLU A 241 -13.14 3.86 -2.10
C GLU A 241 -13.54 5.22 -1.53
N TRP A 242 -12.85 6.26 -1.99
CA TRP A 242 -13.22 7.65 -1.75
C TRP A 242 -13.74 8.27 -3.05
N GLY A 243 -14.97 8.81 -3.00
CA GLY A 243 -15.57 9.54 -4.13
C GLY A 243 -16.99 9.13 -4.51
N LYS A 244 -17.51 8.01 -3.99
CA LYS A 244 -18.92 7.60 -4.19
C LYS A 244 -19.84 8.04 -3.04
N SER A 245 -19.28 8.40 -1.88
CA SER A 245 -20.02 8.89 -0.73
C SER A 245 -19.19 9.86 0.10
N ASN A 246 -19.83 10.49 1.10
CA ASN A 246 -19.16 11.36 2.07
C ASN A 246 -18.21 10.61 3.02
N ASP A 247 -18.30 9.28 3.04
CA ASP A 247 -17.46 8.39 3.83
C ASP A 247 -16.51 7.55 2.97
N LEU A 248 -15.41 7.12 3.60
CA LEU A 248 -14.50 6.13 3.04
C LEU A 248 -15.17 4.75 3.11
N ILE A 249 -15.64 4.23 1.97
CA ILE A 249 -16.42 2.98 1.92
C ILE A 249 -15.48 1.78 1.81
N ASP A 250 -15.68 0.78 2.68
CA ASP A 250 -15.05 -0.53 2.51
C ASP A 250 -15.65 -1.23 1.28
N ALA A 251 -14.83 -1.43 0.26
CA ALA A 251 -15.19 -2.08 -0.98
C ALA A 251 -14.57 -3.48 -1.00
N PRO A 252 -15.36 -4.57 -1.03
CA PRO A 252 -14.81 -5.92 -1.05
C PRO A 252 -13.93 -6.14 -2.29
N PHE A 253 -12.60 -6.14 -2.11
CA PHE A 253 -11.64 -6.32 -3.20
C PHE A 253 -11.85 -7.65 -3.94
N LYS A 254 -12.34 -8.67 -3.23
CA LYS A 254 -12.73 -9.96 -3.82
C LYS A 254 -13.65 -9.82 -5.04
N ASN A 255 -14.56 -8.85 -5.05
CA ASN A 255 -15.46 -8.66 -6.19
C ASN A 255 -14.70 -8.27 -7.46
N TYR A 256 -13.68 -7.40 -7.34
CA TYR A 256 -12.79 -7.07 -8.47
C TYR A 256 -11.96 -8.27 -8.90
N LEU A 257 -11.44 -9.05 -7.94
CA LEU A 257 -10.68 -10.25 -8.21
C LEU A 257 -11.50 -11.31 -8.95
N ASP A 258 -12.73 -11.55 -8.53
CA ASP A 258 -13.63 -12.53 -9.17
C ASP A 258 -13.95 -12.13 -10.61
N ILE A 259 -14.21 -10.84 -10.88
CA ILE A 259 -14.43 -10.31 -12.23
C ILE A 259 -13.17 -10.47 -13.08
N PHE A 260 -12.01 -10.07 -12.56
CA PHE A 260 -10.73 -10.20 -13.26
C PHE A 260 -10.42 -11.65 -13.64
N LEU A 261 -10.65 -12.60 -12.71
CA LEU A 261 -10.48 -14.01 -13.00
C LEU A 261 -11.45 -14.46 -14.10
N SER A 262 -12.74 -14.11 -13.98
CA SER A 262 -13.75 -14.49 -14.96
C SER A 262 -13.44 -14.01 -16.39
N ASP A 263 -12.92 -12.79 -16.54
CA ASP A 263 -12.65 -12.19 -17.84
C ASP A 263 -11.36 -12.71 -18.50
N HIS A 264 -10.51 -13.38 -17.74
CA HIS A 264 -9.21 -13.89 -18.19
C HIS A 264 -9.03 -15.42 -18.02
N LEU A 265 -10.13 -16.14 -17.80
CA LEU A 265 -10.19 -17.61 -17.88
C LEU A 265 -9.98 -18.13 -19.31
#